data_AF-A0A2G9TBN5-F1
#
_entry.id   AF-A0A2G9TBN5-F1
#
_cell.length_a   1.000
_cell.length_b   1.000
_cell.length_c   1.000
_cell.angle_alpha   90.00
_cell.angle_beta   90.00
_cell.angle_gamma   90.00
#
_symmetry.space_group_name_H-M   'P 1'
#
loop_
_entity.id
_entity.type
_entity.pdbx_description
1 polymer ?
#
loop_
_entity_poly.entity_id
_entity_poly.type
_entity_poly.pdbx_seq_one_letter_code
_entity_poly.pdbx_strand_id
1 'polypeptide(L)'
;CAGIGATGKCKNAGYPNPKNCKVCICPYGYGGAYCAQRPAGCGTTLTAFKAWKSRSITLGNATITTTRDTVTTCSDWITAPAGKTIQFRITALTDVQCYNGCMYSSIEPRILIDKAMTSPR
;
A
#
# COMPACT_ATOMS: atom_id res chain seq x y z
N CYS A 1 16.63 -0.46 -21.36
CA CYS A 1 15.27 -1.04 -21.52
C CYS A 1 14.46 -0.28 -22.56
N ALA A 2 14.50 -0.65 -23.85
CA ALA A 2 13.76 0.08 -24.89
C ALA A 2 12.22 -0.07 -24.81
N GLY A 3 11.72 -1.11 -24.13
CA GLY A 3 10.27 -1.41 -24.01
C GLY A 3 9.54 -0.66 -22.89
N ILE A 4 10.03 -0.71 -21.66
CA ILE A 4 9.47 -0.01 -20.47
C ILE A 4 10.29 1.20 -20.03
N GLY A 5 11.52 1.36 -20.53
CA GLY A 5 12.41 2.46 -20.16
C GLY A 5 12.07 3.81 -20.77
N ALA A 6 11.01 3.90 -21.57
CA ALA A 6 10.41 5.18 -21.92
C ALA A 6 9.66 5.71 -20.69
N THR A 7 10.16 6.82 -20.13
CA THR A 7 9.51 7.64 -19.10
C THR A 7 8.00 7.71 -19.34
N GLY A 8 7.19 7.19 -18.41
CA GLY A 8 5.72 7.27 -18.46
C GLY A 8 4.96 5.95 -18.49
N LYS A 9 5.62 4.80 -18.72
CA LYS A 9 4.96 3.48 -18.65
C LYS A 9 4.75 2.98 -17.22
N CYS A 10 5.75 3.13 -16.35
CA CYS A 10 5.58 2.85 -14.92
C CYS A 10 4.71 3.95 -14.28
N LYS A 11 3.70 3.54 -13.51
CA LYS A 11 2.78 4.44 -12.80
C LYS A 11 3.16 4.56 -11.32
N ASN A 12 2.54 5.50 -10.62
CA ASN A 12 2.64 5.64 -9.16
C ASN A 12 4.09 5.65 -8.66
N ALA A 13 4.96 6.43 -9.32
CA ALA A 13 6.39 6.54 -9.02
C ALA A 13 7.20 5.23 -9.12
N GLY A 14 6.68 4.21 -9.83
CA GLY A 14 7.47 3.05 -10.21
C GLY A 14 8.54 3.37 -11.26
N TYR A 15 9.57 2.53 -11.31
CA TYR A 15 10.69 2.68 -12.26
C TYR A 15 10.96 1.38 -13.03
N PRO A 16 11.55 1.45 -14.24
CA PRO A 16 11.82 0.27 -15.06
C PRO A 16 12.71 -0.74 -14.33
N ASN A 17 12.35 -2.02 -14.36
CA ASN A 17 13.21 -3.06 -13.81
C ASN A 17 14.41 -3.30 -14.76
N PRO A 18 15.67 -3.06 -14.34
CA PRO A 18 16.84 -3.22 -15.21
C PRO A 18 17.12 -4.68 -15.58
N LYS A 19 16.67 -5.65 -14.75
CA LYS A 19 16.83 -7.09 -15.02
C LYS A 19 15.73 -7.65 -15.92
N ASN A 20 14.56 -7.02 -15.96
CA ASN A 20 13.44 -7.42 -16.80
C ASN A 20 12.69 -6.21 -17.34
N CYS A 21 13.05 -5.79 -18.55
CA CYS A 21 12.49 -4.62 -19.23
C CYS A 21 11.01 -4.72 -19.63
N LYS A 22 10.29 -5.77 -19.18
CA LYS A 22 8.83 -5.96 -19.35
C LYS A 22 8.04 -5.75 -18.06
N VAL A 23 8.69 -5.45 -16.94
CA VAL A 23 8.03 -5.08 -15.68
C VAL A 23 8.68 -3.85 -15.03
N CYS A 24 7.92 -3.16 -14.19
CA CYS A 24 8.40 -2.09 -13.33
C CYS A 24 8.72 -2.63 -11.93
N ILE A 25 9.65 -1.99 -11.23
CA ILE A 25 9.77 -2.09 -9.78
C ILE A 25 8.77 -1.09 -9.19
N CYS A 26 7.89 -1.59 -8.33
CA CYS A 26 6.76 -0.83 -7.80
C CYS A 26 6.98 -0.46 -6.34
N PRO A 27 6.70 0.79 -5.93
CA PRO A 27 6.64 1.19 -4.53
C PRO A 27 5.72 0.28 -3.71
N TYR A 28 5.94 0.22 -2.40
CA TYR A 28 5.07 -0.56 -1.52
C TYR A 28 3.60 -0.09 -1.65
N GLY A 29 2.68 -1.06 -1.69
CA GLY A 29 1.26 -0.79 -1.94
C GLY A 29 0.86 -0.72 -3.41
N TYR A 30 1.80 -0.89 -4.36
CA TYR A 30 1.54 -0.96 -5.80
C TYR A 30 2.12 -2.22 -6.44
N GLY A 31 1.47 -2.71 -7.49
CA GLY A 31 1.83 -3.94 -8.18
C GLY A 31 1.36 -3.99 -9.63
N GLY A 32 1.51 -5.18 -10.23
CA GLY A 32 1.33 -5.38 -11.67
C GLY A 32 2.57 -4.96 -12.48
N ALA A 33 2.58 -5.30 -13.77
CA ALA A 33 3.72 -5.02 -14.65
C ALA A 33 4.07 -3.52 -14.74
N TYR A 34 3.11 -2.63 -14.48
CA TYR A 34 3.24 -1.18 -14.63
C TYR A 34 2.95 -0.40 -13.34
N CYS A 35 2.86 -1.06 -12.18
CA CYS A 35 2.53 -0.42 -10.89
C CYS A 35 1.16 0.27 -10.85
N ALA A 36 0.24 -0.14 -11.71
CA ALA A 36 -1.10 0.42 -11.84
C ALA A 36 -2.18 -0.37 -11.08
N GLN A 37 -1.77 -1.41 -10.35
CA GLN A 37 -2.68 -2.33 -9.66
C GLN A 37 -2.36 -2.39 -8.17
N ARG A 38 -3.37 -2.71 -7.36
CA ARG A 38 -3.18 -3.08 -5.96
C ARG A 38 -2.44 -4.43 -5.89
N PRO A 39 -1.37 -4.58 -5.08
CA PRO A 39 -0.62 -5.84 -4.97
C PRO A 39 -1.51 -7.04 -4.64
N ALA A 40 -1.18 -8.22 -5.15
CA ALA A 40 -1.87 -9.45 -4.73
C ALA A 40 -1.69 -9.69 -3.21
N GLY A 41 -2.65 -10.38 -2.60
CA GLY A 41 -2.69 -10.65 -1.15
C GLY A 41 -3.86 -9.96 -0.45
N CYS A 42 -3.73 -9.77 0.87
CA CYS A 42 -4.76 -9.17 1.70
C CYS A 42 -4.92 -7.66 1.47
N GLY A 43 -6.09 -7.14 1.85
CA GLY A 43 -6.53 -5.78 1.59
C GLY A 43 -7.45 -5.68 0.36
N THR A 44 -8.09 -4.54 0.19
CA THR A 44 -9.17 -4.34 -0.78
C THR A 44 -9.14 -2.93 -1.38
N THR A 45 -9.92 -2.73 -2.44
CA THR A 45 -10.18 -1.40 -3.00
C THR A 45 -11.52 -0.90 -2.51
N LEU A 46 -11.52 0.28 -1.88
CA LEU A 46 -12.67 0.99 -1.38
C LEU A 46 -12.89 2.25 -2.20
N THR A 47 -14.14 2.60 -2.46
CA THR A 47 -14.51 3.89 -3.02
C THR A 47 -15.10 4.76 -1.94
N ALA A 48 -14.56 5.97 -1.77
CA ALA A 48 -15.03 6.97 -0.84
C ALA A 48 -16.31 7.63 -1.36
N PHE A 49 -17.23 7.91 -0.44
CA PHE A 49 -18.50 8.59 -0.68
C PHE A 49 -18.66 9.76 0.30
N LYS A 50 -19.67 10.61 0.08
CA LYS A 50 -19.98 11.70 1.02
C LYS A 50 -20.37 11.18 2.41
N ALA A 51 -21.06 10.03 2.46
CA ALA A 51 -21.37 9.35 3.72
C ALA A 51 -20.17 8.56 4.22
N TRP A 52 -19.89 8.64 5.52
CA TRP A 52 -18.86 7.85 6.18
C TRP A 52 -19.14 6.36 6.04
N LYS A 53 -18.09 5.60 5.72
CA LYS A 53 -18.11 4.14 5.75
C LYS A 53 -17.06 3.66 6.72
N SER A 54 -17.47 2.81 7.65
CA SER A 54 -16.57 2.20 8.63
C SER A 54 -16.00 0.89 8.09
N ARG A 55 -14.76 0.62 8.45
CA ARG A 55 -14.11 -0.67 8.18
C ARG A 55 -13.17 -1.02 9.31
N SER A 56 -13.27 -2.26 9.77
CA SER A 56 -12.32 -2.86 10.70
C SER A 56 -11.33 -3.73 9.93
N ILE A 57 -10.07 -3.70 10.36
CA ILE A 57 -9.00 -4.54 9.82
C ILE A 57 -8.36 -5.24 11.00
N THR A 58 -8.30 -6.57 10.93
CA THR A 58 -7.56 -7.38 11.89
C THR A 58 -6.22 -7.76 11.26
N LEU A 59 -5.13 -7.47 11.96
CA LEU A 59 -3.77 -7.80 11.54
C LEU A 59 -3.20 -8.89 12.44
N GLY A 60 -2.29 -9.69 11.90
CA GLY A 60 -1.66 -10.80 12.62
C GLY A 60 -2.24 -12.17 12.27
N ASN A 61 -1.57 -13.21 12.75
CA ASN A 61 -2.01 -14.59 12.61
C ASN A 61 -1.96 -15.23 14.00
N ALA A 62 -3.11 -15.66 14.51
CA ALA A 62 -3.25 -16.24 15.85
C ALA A 62 -2.46 -17.55 16.05
N THR A 63 -2.08 -18.24 14.96
CA THR A 63 -1.24 -19.45 15.06
C THR A 63 0.24 -19.11 15.28
N ILE A 64 0.64 -17.85 15.13
CA ILE A 64 2.01 -17.40 15.30
C ILE A 64 2.12 -16.70 16.66
N THR A 65 2.75 -17.37 17.61
CA THR A 65 2.90 -16.91 19.00
C THR A 65 4.25 -16.25 19.28
N THR A 66 5.14 -16.19 18.29
CA THR A 66 6.48 -15.60 18.38
C THR A 66 6.67 -14.47 17.38
N THR A 67 7.65 -13.61 17.63
CA THR A 67 8.05 -12.57 16.68
C THR A 67 8.53 -13.18 15.36
N ARG A 68 8.15 -12.56 14.24
CA ARG A 68 8.61 -12.93 12.90
C ARG A 68 9.70 -11.98 12.43
N ASP A 69 10.64 -12.51 11.67
CA ASP A 69 11.66 -11.75 10.92
C ASP A 69 11.10 -11.13 9.63
N THR A 70 9.97 -11.65 9.15
CA THR A 70 9.29 -11.21 7.93
C THR A 70 7.96 -10.53 8.25
N VAL A 71 7.69 -9.44 7.53
CA VAL A 71 6.42 -8.70 7.63
C VAL A 71 5.41 -9.20 6.59
N THR A 72 4.16 -9.33 7.00
CA THR A 72 3.04 -9.50 6.06
C THR A 72 2.34 -8.15 5.89
N THR A 73 2.28 -7.65 4.65
CA THR A 73 1.65 -6.36 4.35
C THR A 73 0.29 -6.55 3.68
N CYS A 74 -0.75 -5.95 4.24
CA CYS A 74 -2.04 -5.80 3.57
C CYS A 74 -2.14 -4.42 2.91
N SER A 75 -2.62 -4.35 1.67
CA SER A 75 -2.70 -3.10 0.91
C SER A 75 -4.14 -2.74 0.64
N ASP A 76 -4.62 -1.69 1.32
CA ASP A 76 -5.92 -1.10 1.08
C ASP A 76 -5.80 0.15 0.20
N TRP A 77 -6.59 0.20 -0.87
CA TRP A 77 -6.70 1.37 -1.72
C TRP A 77 -8.00 2.07 -1.44
N ILE A 78 -7.95 3.36 -1.14
CA ILE A 78 -9.14 4.20 -1.04
C ILE A 78 -9.11 5.14 -2.24
N THR A 79 -10.13 5.08 -3.08
CA THR A 79 -10.28 5.92 -4.27
C THR A 79 -11.47 6.85 -4.15
N ALA A 80 -11.46 7.96 -4.86
CA ALA A 80 -12.60 8.86 -4.97
C ALA A 80 -12.82 9.27 -6.44
N PRO A 81 -14.04 9.69 -6.82
CA PRO A 81 -14.26 10.32 -8.11
C PRO A 81 -13.32 11.52 -8.34
N ALA A 82 -13.02 11.80 -9.61
CA ALA A 82 -12.15 12.92 -9.98
C ALA A 82 -12.64 14.25 -9.37
N GLY A 83 -11.69 15.09 -8.93
CA GLY A 83 -11.98 16.39 -8.32
C GLY A 83 -12.50 16.31 -6.87
N LYS A 84 -12.41 15.15 -6.22
CA LYS A 84 -12.77 14.98 -4.80
C LYS A 84 -11.53 14.68 -3.95
N THR A 85 -11.59 15.11 -2.69
CA THR A 85 -10.60 14.80 -1.67
C THR A 85 -11.11 13.66 -0.80
N ILE A 86 -10.23 12.73 -0.46
CA ILE A 86 -10.53 11.64 0.46
C ILE A 86 -10.28 12.14 1.88
N GLN A 87 -11.26 11.92 2.75
CA GLN A 87 -11.08 12.01 4.19
C GLN A 87 -11.10 10.61 4.77
N PHE A 88 -10.13 10.29 5.62
CA PHE A 88 -10.14 9.06 6.41
C PHE A 88 -9.85 9.41 7.87
N ARG A 89 -10.35 8.58 8.77
CA ARG A 89 -10.14 8.73 10.22
C ARG A 89 -9.94 7.35 10.81
N ILE A 90 -8.90 7.21 11.62
CA ILE A 90 -8.72 6.06 12.49
C ILE A 90 -9.59 6.33 13.72
N THR A 91 -10.59 5.48 13.95
CA THR A 91 -11.55 5.68 15.06
C THR A 91 -11.11 4.97 16.33
N ALA A 92 -10.50 3.80 16.20
CA ALA A 92 -9.98 3.02 17.31
C ALA A 92 -8.80 2.17 16.83
N LEU A 93 -7.91 1.87 17.78
CA LEU A 93 -6.84 0.90 17.66
C LEU A 93 -6.91 0.00 18.89
N THR A 94 -6.96 -1.32 18.70
CA THR A 94 -7.14 -2.31 19.77
C THR A 94 -5.96 -3.28 19.74
N ASP A 95 -5.50 -3.69 20.92
CA ASP A 95 -4.37 -4.62 21.10
C ASP A 95 -3.08 -4.20 20.39
N VAL A 96 -2.84 -2.87 20.34
CA VAL A 96 -1.64 -2.32 19.71
C VAL A 96 -0.46 -2.43 20.65
N GLN A 97 0.51 -3.25 20.26
CA GLN A 97 1.76 -3.45 20.97
C GLN A 97 2.84 -2.56 20.34
N CYS A 98 2.99 -1.34 20.87
CA CYS A 98 4.09 -0.45 20.50
C CYS A 98 5.01 -0.24 21.70
N TYR A 99 6.32 -0.31 21.47
CA TYR A 99 7.35 0.04 22.43
C TYR A 99 8.25 1.11 21.78
N ASN A 100 9.46 0.75 21.35
CA ASN A 100 10.29 1.57 20.46
C ASN A 100 9.76 1.48 19.02
N GLY A 101 8.60 2.10 18.79
CA GLY A 101 7.82 1.96 17.56
C GLY A 101 6.84 0.78 17.60
N CYS A 102 6.17 0.53 16.48
CA CYS A 102 5.11 -0.47 16.35
C CYS A 102 5.58 -1.62 15.45
N MET A 103 6.52 -2.42 15.95
CA MET A 103 7.21 -3.45 15.15
C MET A 103 6.39 -4.72 14.90
N TYR A 104 5.38 -5.00 15.74
CA TYR A 104 4.55 -6.19 15.63
C TYR A 104 3.36 -6.00 14.68
N SER A 105 2.77 -4.81 14.72
CA SER A 105 1.67 -4.41 13.85
C SER A 105 1.70 -2.90 13.66
N SER A 106 1.56 -2.45 12.42
CA SER A 106 1.60 -1.04 12.06
C SER A 106 0.66 -0.72 10.92
N ILE A 107 0.15 0.51 10.90
CA ILE A 107 -0.56 1.09 9.76
C ILE A 107 0.24 2.25 9.22
N GLU A 108 0.31 2.38 7.90
CA GLU A 108 1.02 3.47 7.22
C GLU A 108 0.09 4.13 6.20
N PRO A 109 -0.54 5.26 6.54
CA PRO A 109 -1.33 6.03 5.60
C PRO A 109 -0.45 6.70 4.54
N ARG A 110 -0.57 6.27 3.28
CA ARG A 110 0.23 6.77 2.15
C ARG A 110 -0.53 7.81 1.34
N ILE A 111 -0.50 9.05 1.82
CA ILE A 111 -1.32 10.16 1.29
C ILE A 111 -0.59 11.12 0.34
N LEU A 112 0.75 11.05 0.28
CA LEU A 112 1.55 11.98 -0.51
C LEU A 112 1.42 11.70 -2.01
N ILE A 113 1.52 12.74 -2.83
CA ILE A 113 1.36 12.62 -4.29
C ILE A 113 2.47 11.74 -4.88
N ASP A 114 3.72 12.00 -4.49
CA ASP A 114 4.85 11.14 -4.82
C ASP A 114 4.85 9.89 -3.93
N LYS A 115 4.60 8.74 -4.56
CA LYS A 115 4.51 7.45 -3.88
C LYS A 115 5.86 6.83 -3.55
N ALA A 116 6.94 7.28 -4.20
CA ALA A 116 8.28 6.78 -3.89
C ALA A 116 8.87 7.44 -2.62
N MET A 117 8.38 8.61 -2.22
CA MET A 117 8.96 9.37 -1.10
C MET A 117 8.79 8.67 0.26
N THR A 118 7.63 8.06 0.51
CA THR A 118 7.35 7.37 1.77
C THR A 118 7.44 5.86 1.66
N SER A 119 7.58 5.31 0.45
CA SER A 119 7.39 3.88 0.21
C SER A 119 8.28 3.31 -0.90
N PRO A 120 9.57 3.66 -0.96
CA PRO A 120 10.48 3.17 -1.98
C PRO A 120 10.67 1.65 -1.87
N ARG A 121 11.06 1.02 -2.99
CA ARG A 121 11.32 -0.42 -3.06
C ARG A 121 12.58 -0.71 -3.86
#